data_AF-A0A962VY36-F1
#
_entry.id   AF-A0A962VY36-F1
#
_cell.length_a   1.000
_cell.length_b   1.000
_cell.length_c   1.000
_cell.angle_alpha   90.00
_cell.angle_beta   90.00
_cell.angle_gamma   90.00
#
_symmetry.space_group_name_H-M   'P 1'
#
loop_
_entity.id
_entity.type
_entity.pdbx_description
1 polymer ?
#
loop_
_entity_poly.entity_id
_entity_poly.type
_entity_poly.pdbx_seq_one_letter_code
_entity_poly.pdbx_strand_id
1 'polypeptide(L)'
;MRGLLQAETKNMERMEEAIPEADHQALHHMLSESAWPERAVLDQVAQDANRLLGGHTDSALLIDESGCPKKGMQSVGVARQWCGQLGKVENCQVGVFAALSRGTEATLIDGRLFLPEAWTRDSARCQAAGIPKAQRGFQRKTDLDLAMIVHARQQGIGFAWVGFDGFYGSDPAFLRALDAHGEVFVGDVHKDQRIYLEDPRPVVPPAQTARGRPPTRLQAQTPAVRVDRWAQQQPAVAWQPVTLRNGTKGQLRVEILHRRVWLWDGQEPQARPWHLIVRREIDDPTEIKYSLSNAQEPEVRVHSPEDAARPRRGPASGIGLH
;
A
#
# COMPACT_ATOMS: atom_id res chain seq x y z
N MET A 1 11.34 14.51 21.00
CA MET A 1 10.02 14.71 20.35
C MET A 1 9.41 16.08 20.60
N ARG A 2 9.36 16.62 21.84
CA ARG A 2 8.76 17.94 22.12
C ARG A 2 9.29 19.06 21.23
N GLY A 3 10.61 19.14 21.03
CA GLY A 3 11.23 20.10 20.12
C GLY A 3 10.69 20.02 18.68
N LEU A 4 10.53 18.83 18.11
CA LEU A 4 10.01 18.65 16.74
C LEU A 4 8.55 19.12 16.57
N LEU A 5 7.79 19.19 17.67
CA LEU A 5 6.39 19.60 17.69
C LEU A 5 6.21 21.08 18.04
N GLN A 6 7.13 21.66 18.81
CA GLN A 6 6.99 23.00 19.39
C GLN A 6 7.91 24.04 18.73
N ALA A 7 9.04 23.61 18.16
CA ALA A 7 9.97 24.53 17.51
C ALA A 7 9.43 24.97 16.15
N GLU A 8 9.57 26.27 15.87
CA GLU A 8 9.16 26.87 14.59
C GLU A 8 9.91 26.25 13.41
N THR A 9 11.20 25.94 13.59
CA THR A 9 11.98 25.15 12.65
C THR A 9 12.59 23.95 13.35
N LYS A 10 12.65 22.82 12.64
CA LYS A 10 13.00 21.50 13.20
C LYS A 10 14.52 21.26 13.27
N ASN A 11 15.31 22.32 13.43
CA ASN A 11 16.75 22.22 13.65
C ASN A 11 17.06 22.17 15.17
N MET A 12 18.23 21.67 15.54
CA MET A 12 18.56 21.41 16.94
C MET A 12 18.62 22.69 17.78
N GLU A 13 19.14 23.78 17.22
CA GLU A 13 19.21 25.09 17.90
C GLU A 13 17.82 25.61 18.26
N ARG A 14 16.87 25.62 17.30
CA ARG A 14 15.51 26.08 17.58
C ARG A 14 14.75 25.14 18.52
N MET A 15 15.06 23.84 18.48
CA MET A 15 14.48 22.88 19.43
C MET A 15 14.98 23.11 20.86
N GLU A 16 16.25 23.47 21.03
CA GLU A 16 16.83 23.86 22.32
C GLU A 16 16.20 25.17 22.85
N GLU A 17 16.09 26.19 22.01
CA GLU A 17 15.43 27.45 22.39
C GLU A 17 13.96 27.27 22.80
N ALA A 18 13.25 26.36 22.12
CA ALA A 18 11.83 26.11 22.39
C ALA A 18 11.59 25.26 23.65
N ILE A 19 12.57 24.46 24.08
CA ILE A 19 12.42 23.50 25.18
C ILE A 19 13.50 23.78 26.23
N PRO A 20 13.15 24.40 27.38
CA PRO A 20 14.14 24.82 28.39
C PRO A 20 15.06 23.72 28.95
N GLU A 21 14.64 22.46 28.85
CA GLU A 21 15.38 21.27 29.33
C GLU A 21 16.17 20.56 28.21
N ALA A 22 16.01 21.00 26.96
CA ALA A 22 16.75 20.41 25.84
C ALA A 22 18.17 20.95 25.81
N ASP A 23 19.11 20.08 25.44
CA ASP A 23 20.52 20.40 25.30
C ASP A 23 20.98 20.02 23.89
N HIS A 24 21.64 20.94 23.20
CA HIS A 24 22.09 20.73 21.82
C HIS A 24 22.99 19.51 21.69
N GLN A 25 23.95 19.33 22.60
CA GLN A 25 24.92 18.25 22.54
C GLN A 25 24.25 16.89 22.75
N ALA A 26 23.29 16.81 23.67
CA ALA A 26 22.48 15.63 23.90
C ALA A 26 21.62 15.26 22.68
N LEU A 27 20.99 16.26 22.03
CA LEU A 27 20.22 16.05 20.79
C LEU A 27 21.12 15.56 19.64
N HIS A 28 22.29 16.17 19.49
CA HIS A 28 23.27 15.74 18.49
C HIS A 28 23.74 14.30 18.76
N HIS A 29 24.13 13.99 20.00
CA HIS A 29 24.56 12.65 20.41
C HIS A 29 23.46 11.61 20.17
N MET A 30 22.20 11.93 20.49
CA MET A 30 21.05 11.06 20.22
C MET A 30 20.92 10.71 18.72
N LEU A 31 21.14 11.67 17.83
CA LEU A 31 20.97 11.50 16.38
C LEU A 31 22.17 10.84 15.68
N SER A 32 23.37 10.92 16.26
CA SER A 32 24.62 10.50 15.61
C SER A 32 25.25 9.26 16.22
N GLU A 33 25.36 9.20 17.55
CA GLU A 33 26.22 8.23 18.25
C GLU A 33 25.44 7.27 19.16
N SER A 34 24.26 7.69 19.64
CA SER A 34 23.48 6.90 20.59
C SER A 34 22.98 5.60 19.96
N ALA A 35 23.29 4.48 20.63
CA ALA A 35 22.79 3.16 20.26
C ALA A 35 21.37 2.94 20.81
N TRP A 36 20.41 3.72 20.35
CA TRP A 36 19.00 3.47 20.66
C TRP A 36 18.42 2.39 19.73
N PRO A 37 17.53 1.52 20.23
CA PRO A 37 16.96 0.44 19.43
C PRO A 37 15.90 1.01 18.47
N GLU A 38 16.34 1.53 17.33
CA GLU A 38 15.50 2.18 16.31
C GLU A 38 14.22 1.41 16.01
N ARG A 39 14.37 0.10 15.73
CA ARG A 39 13.23 -0.76 15.40
C ARG A 39 12.23 -0.87 16.54
N ALA A 40 12.69 -0.99 17.79
CA ALA A 40 11.81 -1.10 18.95
C ALA A 40 11.02 0.19 19.19
N VAL A 41 11.63 1.35 18.94
CA VAL A 41 10.94 2.65 19.04
C VAL A 41 9.89 2.81 17.95
N LEU A 42 10.21 2.46 16.69
CA LEU A 42 9.23 2.49 15.61
C LEU A 42 8.09 1.49 15.85
N ASP A 43 8.38 0.30 16.38
CA ASP A 43 7.36 -0.69 16.74
C ASP A 43 6.45 -0.16 17.87
N GLN A 44 7.00 0.56 18.85
CA GLN A 44 6.19 1.22 19.87
C GLN A 44 5.28 2.30 19.26
N VAL A 45 5.78 3.10 18.32
CA VAL A 45 4.95 4.08 17.59
C VAL A 45 3.84 3.39 16.81
N ALA A 46 4.13 2.25 16.17
CA ALA A 46 3.13 1.45 15.48
C ALA A 46 2.05 0.94 16.43
N GLN A 47 2.42 0.45 17.62
CA GLN A 47 1.46 0.03 18.65
C GLN A 47 0.59 1.19 19.14
N ASP A 48 1.19 2.35 19.36
CA ASP A 48 0.48 3.55 19.79
C ASP A 48 -0.53 4.02 18.72
N ALA A 49 -0.11 4.02 17.46
CA ALA A 49 -0.98 4.28 16.31
C ALA A 49 -2.12 3.24 16.21
N ASN A 50 -1.82 1.96 16.41
CA ASN A 50 -2.79 0.88 16.36
C ASN A 50 -3.88 1.03 17.42
N ARG A 51 -3.53 1.46 18.63
CA ARG A 51 -4.50 1.76 19.69
C ARG A 51 -5.48 2.87 19.31
N LEU A 52 -5.04 3.81 18.47
CA LEU A 52 -5.85 4.97 18.06
C LEU A 52 -6.66 4.70 16.80
N LEU A 53 -6.07 4.01 15.82
CA LEU A 53 -6.58 3.92 14.45
C LEU A 53 -6.88 2.50 13.97
N GLY A 54 -6.32 1.48 14.63
CA GLY A 54 -6.38 0.09 14.16
C GLY A 54 -7.59 -0.69 14.66
N GLY A 55 -7.83 -1.85 14.05
CA GLY A 55 -8.87 -2.81 14.44
C GLY A 55 -10.27 -2.50 13.92
N HIS A 56 -10.43 -1.48 13.07
CA HIS A 56 -11.72 -1.12 12.48
C HIS A 56 -11.82 -1.59 11.03
N THR A 57 -13.05 -1.71 10.53
CA THR A 57 -13.33 -2.10 9.14
C THR A 57 -12.88 -1.05 8.12
N ASP A 58 -12.75 0.20 8.54
CA ASP A 58 -12.26 1.33 7.75
C ASP A 58 -10.80 1.69 8.07
N SER A 59 -10.11 0.90 8.90
CA SER A 59 -8.68 1.03 9.11
C SER A 59 -7.92 0.55 7.88
N ALA A 60 -7.02 1.37 7.33
CA ALA A 60 -6.22 1.02 6.16
C ALA A 60 -4.73 1.20 6.41
N LEU A 61 -3.91 0.39 5.76
CA LEU A 61 -2.47 0.60 5.69
C LEU A 61 -2.12 1.19 4.33
N LEU A 62 -1.72 2.45 4.30
CA LEU A 62 -1.37 3.17 3.08
C LEU A 62 0.14 3.12 2.86
N ILE A 63 0.55 2.70 1.67
CA ILE A 63 1.96 2.62 1.25
C ILE A 63 2.23 3.71 0.22
N ASP A 64 3.28 4.48 0.44
CA ASP A 64 3.73 5.52 -0.48
C ASP A 64 5.25 5.75 -0.39
N GLU A 65 5.86 6.28 -1.44
CA GLU A 65 7.26 6.73 -1.44
C GLU A 65 7.39 8.24 -1.34
N SER A 66 8.45 8.69 -0.69
CA SER A 66 8.82 10.10 -0.68
C SER A 66 10.28 10.30 -1.04
N GLY A 67 10.52 11.22 -1.97
CA GLY A 67 11.84 11.62 -2.42
C GLY A 67 12.27 12.95 -1.79
N CYS A 68 13.44 12.99 -1.16
CA CYS A 68 14.07 14.18 -0.64
C CYS A 68 15.24 14.61 -1.56
N PRO A 69 15.13 15.71 -2.31
CA PRO A 69 16.22 16.20 -3.16
C PRO A 69 17.49 16.50 -2.36
N LYS A 70 18.65 16.14 -2.92
CA LYS A 70 19.97 16.36 -2.31
C LYS A 70 20.92 16.96 -3.33
N LYS A 71 21.86 17.79 -2.88
CA LYS A 71 22.90 18.39 -3.74
C LYS A 71 24.25 17.65 -3.69
N GLY A 72 24.50 16.86 -2.63
CA GLY A 72 25.75 16.11 -2.45
C GLY A 72 25.61 14.60 -2.72
N MET A 73 26.73 13.89 -2.53
CA MET A 73 26.83 12.43 -2.74
C MET A 73 26.93 11.61 -1.45
N GLN A 74 27.02 12.26 -0.29
CA GLN A 74 27.31 11.62 0.98
C GLN A 74 26.06 11.13 1.74
N SER A 75 24.87 11.67 1.45
CA SER A 75 23.63 11.19 2.07
C SER A 75 23.34 9.74 1.67
N VAL A 76 23.12 8.87 2.65
CA VAL A 76 22.85 7.43 2.43
C VAL A 76 21.74 7.23 1.40
N GLY A 77 21.93 6.36 0.41
CA GLY A 77 20.92 6.08 -0.60
C GLY A 77 20.69 7.18 -1.65
N VAL A 78 21.44 8.28 -1.61
CA VAL A 78 21.32 9.34 -2.62
C VAL A 78 21.82 8.88 -3.98
N ALA A 79 20.99 9.04 -5.00
CA ALA A 79 21.32 8.77 -6.40
C ALA A 79 20.42 9.59 -7.32
N ARG A 80 20.77 9.65 -8.62
CA ARG A 80 19.85 10.13 -9.65
C ARG A 80 18.75 9.10 -9.89
N GLN A 81 17.55 9.40 -9.42
CA GLN A 81 16.37 8.55 -9.51
C GLN A 81 15.10 9.40 -9.58
N TRP A 82 13.95 8.80 -9.86
CA TRP A 82 12.68 9.51 -9.83
C TRP A 82 12.44 10.12 -8.44
N CYS A 83 12.17 11.42 -8.38
CA CYS A 83 11.87 12.14 -7.16
C CYS A 83 10.41 12.59 -7.21
N GLY A 84 9.52 11.91 -6.47
CA GLY A 84 8.10 12.23 -6.43
C GLY A 84 7.81 13.69 -6.10
N GLN A 85 8.55 14.28 -5.15
CA GLN A 85 8.40 15.68 -4.77
C GLN A 85 8.67 16.68 -5.91
N LEU A 86 9.53 16.33 -6.88
CA LEU A 86 9.90 17.19 -8.00
C LEU A 86 9.26 16.76 -9.32
N GLY A 87 8.57 15.62 -9.37
CA GLY A 87 7.99 15.07 -10.60
C GLY A 87 9.01 14.79 -11.71
N LYS A 88 10.27 14.52 -11.36
CA LYS A 88 11.35 14.28 -12.33
C LYS A 88 12.47 13.42 -11.75
N VAL A 89 13.34 12.92 -12.63
CA VAL A 89 14.61 12.31 -12.24
C VAL A 89 15.55 13.39 -11.70
N GLU A 90 15.97 13.25 -10.46
CA GLU A 90 16.88 14.17 -9.77
C GLU A 90 17.78 13.40 -8.81
N ASN A 91 18.88 14.02 -8.38
CA ASN A 91 19.66 13.51 -7.26
C ASN A 91 18.83 13.62 -5.97
N CYS A 92 18.32 12.50 -5.49
CA CYS A 92 17.49 12.45 -4.29
C CYS A 92 17.72 11.18 -3.49
N GLN A 93 17.32 11.24 -2.23
CA GLN A 93 17.16 10.11 -1.33
C GLN A 93 15.68 9.71 -1.34
N VAL A 94 15.36 8.41 -1.43
CA VAL A 94 13.98 7.93 -1.46
C VAL A 94 13.74 6.99 -0.29
N GLY A 95 12.67 7.23 0.47
CA GLY A 95 12.15 6.29 1.45
C GLY A 95 10.76 5.81 1.04
N VAL A 96 10.45 4.56 1.39
CA VAL A 96 9.08 4.03 1.36
C VAL A 96 8.51 4.07 2.77
N PHE A 97 7.22 4.34 2.88
CA PHE A 97 6.56 4.61 4.15
C PHE A 97 5.23 3.87 4.24
N ALA A 98 4.91 3.42 5.45
CA ALA A 98 3.62 2.83 5.77
C ALA A 98 2.87 3.72 6.76
N ALA A 99 1.67 4.15 6.40
CA ALA A 99 0.78 4.95 7.22
C ALA A 99 -0.46 4.17 7.62
N LEU A 100 -0.73 4.03 8.91
CA LEU A 100 -2.01 3.53 9.39
C LEU A 100 -3.02 4.67 9.36
N SER A 101 -4.19 4.44 8.78
CA SER A 101 -5.25 5.44 8.66
C SER A 101 -6.60 4.89 9.10
N ARG A 102 -7.49 5.80 9.51
CA ARG A 102 -8.91 5.55 9.77
C ARG A 102 -9.68 6.85 9.50
N GLY A 103 -10.70 6.80 8.64
CA GLY A 103 -11.45 7.99 8.26
C GLY A 103 -10.56 9.10 7.68
N THR A 104 -10.44 10.23 8.39
CA THR A 104 -9.59 11.37 7.99
C THR A 104 -8.27 11.44 8.76
N GLU A 105 -8.00 10.49 9.64
CA GLU A 105 -6.81 10.44 10.48
C GLU A 105 -5.80 9.47 9.89
N ALA A 106 -4.51 9.82 9.93
CA ALA A 106 -3.43 8.95 9.50
C ALA A 106 -2.13 9.26 10.26
N THR A 107 -1.30 8.25 10.48
CA THR A 107 0.04 8.41 11.03
C THR A 107 0.99 7.36 10.48
N LEU A 108 2.28 7.70 10.40
CA LEU A 108 3.32 6.77 9.97
C LEU A 108 3.58 5.71 11.05
N ILE A 109 3.69 4.45 10.63
CA ILE A 109 4.00 3.32 11.51
C ILE A 109 5.29 2.58 11.12
N ASP A 110 5.75 2.74 9.88
CA ASP A 110 7.04 2.23 9.42
C ASP A 110 7.59 3.11 8.29
N GLY A 111 8.91 3.05 8.09
CA GLY A 111 9.62 3.76 7.04
C GLY A 111 10.95 3.09 6.75
N ARG A 112 11.25 2.87 5.47
CA ARG A 112 12.47 2.19 5.03
C ARG A 112 13.16 2.97 3.94
N LEU A 113 14.47 3.13 4.08
CA LEU A 113 15.29 3.77 3.07
C LEU A 113 15.47 2.83 1.87
N PHE A 114 15.15 3.31 0.66
CA PHE A 114 15.50 2.60 -0.56
C PHE A 114 16.98 2.83 -0.88
N LEU A 115 17.73 1.73 -1.01
CA LEU A 115 19.16 1.75 -1.32
C LEU A 115 19.38 1.34 -2.79
N PRO A 116 19.70 2.29 -3.70
CA PRO A 116 19.87 1.99 -5.12
C PRO A 116 21.03 1.02 -5.39
N GLU A 117 20.99 0.30 -6.52
CA GLU A 117 22.04 -0.66 -6.88
C GLU A 117 23.46 -0.05 -6.84
N ALA A 118 23.60 1.20 -7.27
CA ALA A 118 24.87 1.94 -7.26
C ALA A 118 25.48 2.09 -5.85
N TRP A 119 24.67 2.02 -4.80
CA TRP A 119 25.16 1.94 -3.42
C TRP A 119 25.50 0.51 -3.03
N THR A 120 24.60 -0.43 -3.28
CA THR A 120 24.77 -1.85 -2.88
C THR A 120 25.99 -2.51 -3.54
N ARG A 121 26.40 -2.02 -4.72
CA ARG A 121 27.60 -2.46 -5.45
C ARG A 121 28.89 -1.77 -5.00
N ASP A 122 28.80 -0.76 -4.14
CA ASP A 122 29.94 0.01 -3.62
C ASP A 122 30.07 -0.18 -2.10
N SER A 123 30.80 -1.23 -1.71
CA SER A 123 30.99 -1.59 -0.31
C SER A 123 31.76 -0.53 0.49
N ALA A 124 32.69 0.18 -0.16
CA ALA A 124 33.50 1.23 0.46
C ALA A 124 32.63 2.44 0.79
N ARG A 125 31.77 2.85 -0.15
CA ARG A 125 30.78 3.92 0.08
C ARG A 125 29.77 3.55 1.15
N CYS A 126 29.26 2.31 1.16
CA CYS A 126 28.38 1.82 2.22
C CYS A 126 29.07 1.85 3.60
N GLN A 127 30.36 1.48 3.66
CA GLN A 127 31.12 1.50 4.90
C GLN A 127 31.39 2.93 5.39
N ALA A 128 31.78 3.84 4.50
CA ALA A 128 32.01 5.24 4.83
C ALA A 128 30.73 5.92 5.35
N ALA A 129 29.57 5.51 4.85
CA ALA A 129 28.27 6.04 5.29
C ALA A 129 27.64 5.27 6.46
N GLY A 130 28.34 4.30 7.06
CA GLY A 130 27.88 3.58 8.25
C GLY A 130 26.76 2.55 8.01
N ILE A 131 26.46 2.16 6.77
CA ILE A 131 25.34 1.26 6.47
C ILE A 131 25.63 -0.15 7.05
N PRO A 132 24.76 -0.74 7.88
CA PRO A 132 24.93 -2.09 8.40
C PRO A 132 25.04 -3.13 7.28
N LYS A 133 25.95 -4.12 7.40
CA LYS A 133 26.18 -5.13 6.35
C LYS A 133 24.90 -5.85 5.90
N ALA A 134 24.02 -6.17 6.84
CA ALA A 134 22.73 -6.83 6.58
C ALA A 134 21.78 -5.99 5.70
N GLN A 135 21.97 -4.66 5.65
CA GLN A 135 21.13 -3.73 4.88
C GLN A 135 21.77 -3.32 3.54
N ARG A 136 22.93 -3.86 3.18
CA ARG A 136 23.64 -3.53 1.92
C ARG A 136 23.16 -4.33 0.71
N GLY A 137 22.21 -5.26 0.89
CA GLY A 137 21.62 -6.02 -0.20
C GLY A 137 20.59 -5.19 -0.97
N PHE A 138 20.56 -5.32 -2.30
CA PHE A 138 19.55 -4.68 -3.11
C PHE A 138 18.17 -5.28 -2.84
N GLN A 139 17.19 -4.41 -2.62
CA GLN A 139 15.79 -4.74 -2.46
C GLN A 139 14.98 -3.79 -3.33
N ARG A 140 13.98 -4.30 -4.05
CA ARG A 140 13.04 -3.41 -4.76
C ARG A 140 12.18 -2.69 -3.72
N LYS A 141 11.60 -1.57 -4.12
CA LYS A 141 10.67 -0.83 -3.24
C LYS A 141 9.50 -1.72 -2.81
N THR A 142 8.89 -2.45 -3.76
CA THR A 142 7.82 -3.42 -3.49
C THR A 142 8.23 -4.55 -2.54
N ASP A 143 9.51 -4.95 -2.51
CA ASP A 143 10.02 -5.92 -1.53
C ASP A 143 10.08 -5.30 -0.12
N LEU A 144 10.49 -4.03 -0.02
CA LEU A 144 10.48 -3.28 1.24
C LEU A 144 9.05 -3.08 1.75
N ASP A 145 8.11 -2.74 0.86
CA ASP A 145 6.69 -2.52 1.19
C ASP A 145 6.03 -3.78 1.71
N LEU A 146 6.21 -4.90 1.00
CA LEU A 146 5.71 -6.20 1.45
C LEU A 146 6.27 -6.55 2.83
N ALA A 147 7.56 -6.30 3.06
CA ALA A 147 8.19 -6.56 4.34
C ALA A 147 7.72 -5.59 5.45
N MET A 148 7.26 -4.37 5.13
CA MET A 148 6.57 -3.48 6.09
C MET A 148 5.18 -4.03 6.45
N ILE A 149 4.41 -4.47 5.45
CA ILE A 149 3.07 -5.03 5.64
C ILE A 149 3.10 -6.30 6.50
N VAL A 150 3.98 -7.24 6.14
CA VAL A 150 4.17 -8.49 6.89
C VAL A 150 4.63 -8.20 8.32
N HIS A 151 5.56 -7.26 8.52
CA HIS A 151 6.01 -6.87 9.85
C HIS A 151 4.86 -6.26 10.68
N ALA A 152 4.07 -5.36 10.10
CA ALA A 152 2.90 -4.78 10.77
C ALA A 152 1.91 -5.86 11.23
N ARG A 153 1.66 -6.90 10.42
CA ARG A 153 0.85 -8.06 10.84
C ARG A 153 1.47 -8.86 11.97
N GLN A 154 2.78 -9.10 11.92
CA GLN A 154 3.51 -9.80 12.99
C GLN A 154 3.46 -9.03 14.31
N GLN A 155 3.40 -7.70 14.25
CA GLN A 155 3.20 -6.82 15.39
C GLN A 155 1.73 -6.73 15.86
N GLY A 156 0.79 -7.40 15.19
CA GLY A 156 -0.64 -7.35 15.55
C GLY A 156 -1.32 -6.03 15.19
N ILE A 157 -0.79 -5.28 14.22
CA ILE A 157 -1.41 -4.04 13.75
C ILE A 157 -2.66 -4.39 12.93
N GLY A 158 -3.80 -3.83 13.36
CA GLY A 158 -5.11 -4.10 12.78
C GLY A 158 -5.48 -3.13 11.68
N PHE A 159 -5.28 -3.50 10.43
CA PHE A 159 -5.88 -2.83 9.26
C PHE A 159 -6.71 -3.81 8.44
N ALA A 160 -7.79 -3.33 7.82
CA ALA A 160 -8.71 -4.14 7.03
C ALA A 160 -8.25 -4.30 5.56
N TRP A 161 -7.50 -3.34 5.04
CA TRP A 161 -6.98 -3.37 3.67
C TRP A 161 -5.72 -2.50 3.50
N VAL A 162 -4.99 -2.76 2.42
CA VAL A 162 -3.78 -2.02 2.03
C VAL A 162 -4.08 -1.12 0.84
N GLY A 163 -3.71 0.15 0.91
CA GLY A 163 -3.85 1.14 -0.17
C GLY A 163 -2.51 1.56 -0.75
N PHE A 164 -2.41 1.72 -2.07
CA PHE A 164 -1.19 2.21 -2.73
C PHE A 164 -1.48 2.80 -4.11
N ASP A 165 -0.53 3.57 -4.64
CA ASP A 165 -0.66 4.27 -5.91
C ASP A 165 -0.30 3.41 -7.15
N GLY A 166 -0.37 4.06 -8.32
CA GLY A 166 -0.12 3.46 -9.63
C GLY A 166 1.28 2.90 -9.85
N PHE A 167 2.28 3.40 -9.10
CA PHE A 167 3.64 2.89 -9.19
C PHE A 167 3.71 1.44 -8.69
N TYR A 168 3.03 1.15 -7.58
CA TYR A 168 3.02 -0.18 -6.96
C TYR A 168 2.02 -1.13 -7.62
N GLY A 169 0.83 -0.67 -8.02
CA GLY A 169 -0.18 -1.54 -8.63
C GLY A 169 0.20 -2.07 -10.01
N SER A 170 1.25 -1.53 -10.62
CA SER A 170 1.80 -2.03 -11.88
C SER A 170 2.81 -3.18 -11.71
N ASP A 171 3.12 -3.62 -10.48
CA ASP A 171 3.96 -4.79 -10.18
C ASP A 171 3.08 -6.03 -9.89
N PRO A 172 2.90 -6.96 -10.84
CA PRO A 172 2.05 -8.14 -10.64
C PRO A 172 2.59 -9.06 -9.54
N ALA A 173 3.90 -9.10 -9.28
CA ALA A 173 4.46 -9.95 -8.24
C ALA A 173 4.10 -9.42 -6.86
N PHE A 174 4.10 -8.10 -6.68
CA PHE A 174 3.67 -7.45 -5.45
C PHE A 174 2.18 -7.72 -5.16
N LEU A 175 1.30 -7.50 -6.14
CA LEU A 175 -0.13 -7.79 -5.98
C LEU A 175 -0.41 -9.25 -5.63
N ARG A 176 0.32 -10.19 -6.25
CA ARG A 176 0.21 -11.62 -5.92
C ARG A 176 0.72 -11.94 -4.52
N ALA A 177 1.80 -11.28 -4.08
CA ALA A 177 2.31 -11.48 -2.74
C ALA A 177 1.28 -11.03 -1.69
N LEU A 178 0.65 -9.86 -1.88
CA LEU A 178 -0.45 -9.41 -1.00
C LEU A 178 -1.58 -10.44 -0.94
N ASP A 179 -2.05 -10.90 -2.10
CA ASP A 179 -3.11 -11.91 -2.20
C ASP A 179 -2.71 -13.23 -1.52
N ALA A 180 -1.47 -13.70 -1.71
CA ALA A 180 -0.94 -14.91 -1.08
C ALA A 180 -0.76 -14.77 0.45
N HIS A 181 -0.51 -13.57 0.94
CA HIS A 181 -0.49 -13.23 2.36
C HIS A 181 -1.89 -13.02 2.95
N GLY A 182 -2.96 -13.13 2.15
CA GLY A 182 -4.34 -12.92 2.59
C GLY A 182 -4.69 -11.45 2.82
N GLU A 183 -3.87 -10.52 2.31
CA GLU A 183 -4.11 -9.10 2.44
C GLU A 183 -5.11 -8.61 1.38
N VAL A 184 -6.18 -7.95 1.84
CA VAL A 184 -7.06 -7.21 0.95
C VAL A 184 -6.36 -5.93 0.53
N PHE A 185 -6.39 -5.59 -0.75
CA PHE A 185 -5.80 -4.36 -1.26
C PHE A 185 -6.75 -3.58 -2.15
N VAL A 186 -6.47 -2.28 -2.26
CA VAL A 186 -6.94 -1.41 -3.34
C VAL A 186 -5.73 -0.64 -3.85
N GLY A 187 -5.37 -0.87 -5.11
CA GLY A 187 -4.18 -0.29 -5.72
C GLY A 187 -4.51 0.40 -7.03
N ASP A 188 -4.06 1.65 -7.20
CA ASP A 188 -4.12 2.29 -8.51
C ASP A 188 -3.23 1.54 -9.51
N VAL A 189 -3.63 1.53 -10.79
CA VAL A 189 -2.88 0.92 -11.89
C VAL A 189 -2.80 1.89 -13.05
N HIS A 190 -1.76 1.73 -13.88
CA HIS A 190 -1.63 2.57 -15.07
C HIS A 190 -2.76 2.29 -16.08
N LYS A 191 -3.14 3.31 -16.85
CA LYS A 191 -4.25 3.25 -17.81
C LYS A 191 -4.11 2.20 -18.92
N ASP A 192 -2.90 1.70 -19.16
CA ASP A 192 -2.62 0.64 -20.14
C ASP A 192 -2.56 -0.77 -19.52
N GLN A 193 -2.85 -0.90 -18.22
CA GLN A 193 -2.98 -2.19 -17.55
C GLN A 193 -3.90 -3.10 -18.37
N ARG A 194 -3.39 -4.29 -18.65
CA ARG A 194 -4.12 -5.32 -19.38
C ARG A 194 -4.98 -6.12 -18.43
N ILE A 195 -6.23 -6.30 -18.81
CA ILE A 195 -7.24 -7.08 -18.10
C ILE A 195 -7.85 -8.11 -19.05
N TYR A 196 -8.34 -9.21 -18.51
CA TYR A 196 -9.16 -10.17 -19.25
C TYR A 196 -10.60 -10.10 -18.72
N LEU A 197 -11.57 -10.04 -19.63
CA LEU A 197 -12.99 -9.95 -19.27
C LEU A 197 -13.62 -11.32 -18.95
N GLU A 198 -12.92 -12.39 -19.34
CA GLU A 198 -13.23 -13.80 -19.10
C GLU A 198 -11.94 -14.48 -18.65
N ASP A 199 -12.06 -15.61 -17.95
CA ASP A 199 -10.89 -16.37 -17.48
C ASP A 199 -9.99 -16.76 -18.67
N PRO A 200 -8.74 -16.27 -18.74
CA PRO A 200 -7.85 -16.58 -19.84
C PRO A 200 -7.35 -18.02 -19.84
N ARG A 201 -7.59 -18.81 -18.78
CA ARG A 201 -7.21 -20.24 -18.68
C ARG A 201 -5.86 -20.55 -19.34
N PRO A 202 -4.74 -20.03 -18.80
CA PRO A 202 -3.44 -20.16 -19.44
C PRO A 202 -3.07 -21.62 -19.68
N VAL A 203 -2.74 -21.98 -20.93
CA VAL A 203 -2.30 -23.34 -21.28
C VAL A 203 -1.08 -23.30 -22.18
N VAL A 204 -0.27 -24.36 -22.11
CA VAL A 204 0.80 -24.59 -23.09
C VAL A 204 0.12 -25.10 -24.37
N PRO A 205 0.27 -24.40 -25.51
CA PRO A 205 -0.36 -24.85 -26.75
C PRO A 205 0.21 -26.19 -27.21
N PRO A 206 -0.55 -26.99 -27.98
CA PRO A 206 -0.02 -28.21 -28.56
C PRO A 206 1.14 -27.90 -29.53
N ALA A 207 2.09 -28.84 -29.64
CA ALA A 207 3.17 -28.73 -30.62
C ALA A 207 2.58 -28.76 -32.04
N GLN A 208 2.93 -27.76 -32.85
CA GLN A 208 2.44 -27.64 -34.23
C GLN A 208 3.19 -28.58 -35.19
N THR A 209 4.40 -29.00 -34.85
CA THR A 209 5.25 -29.87 -35.67
C THR A 209 5.93 -30.94 -34.82
N ALA A 210 6.12 -32.13 -35.38
CA ALA A 210 6.89 -33.22 -34.74
C ALA A 210 8.41 -32.93 -34.69
N ARG A 211 8.88 -31.97 -35.50
CA ARG A 211 10.26 -31.49 -35.50
C ARG A 211 10.32 -30.10 -34.86
N GLY A 212 11.17 -29.95 -33.85
CA GLY A 212 11.37 -28.69 -33.14
C GLY A 212 11.23 -28.84 -31.62
N ARG A 213 11.61 -27.79 -30.89
CA ARG A 213 11.45 -27.74 -29.44
C ARG A 213 9.96 -27.57 -29.11
N PRO A 214 9.37 -28.41 -28.23
CA PRO A 214 7.99 -28.24 -27.82
C PRO A 214 7.75 -26.85 -27.21
N PRO A 215 6.57 -26.25 -27.42
CA PRO A 215 6.19 -25.03 -26.73
C PRO A 215 6.21 -25.27 -25.22
N THR A 216 6.74 -24.30 -24.47
CA THR A 216 6.82 -24.34 -23.00
C THR A 216 6.16 -23.12 -22.35
N ARG A 217 5.85 -22.10 -23.14
CA ARG A 217 5.26 -20.85 -22.66
C ARG A 217 3.74 -20.96 -22.66
N LEU A 218 3.14 -20.59 -21.53
CA LEU A 218 1.69 -20.47 -21.38
C LEU A 218 1.13 -19.39 -22.31
N GLN A 219 -0.08 -19.61 -22.82
CA GLN A 219 -0.83 -18.67 -23.63
C GLN A 219 -2.25 -18.53 -23.11
N ALA A 220 -2.72 -17.29 -23.01
CA ALA A 220 -4.12 -16.99 -22.72
C ALA A 220 -5.02 -17.46 -23.87
N GLN A 221 -6.19 -17.99 -23.51
CA GLN A 221 -7.22 -18.45 -24.43
C GLN A 221 -8.24 -17.36 -24.76
N THR A 222 -8.20 -16.24 -24.04
CA THR A 222 -9.05 -15.07 -24.28
C THR A 222 -8.17 -13.85 -24.53
N PRO A 223 -8.64 -12.85 -25.31
CA PRO A 223 -7.86 -11.65 -25.58
C PRO A 223 -7.81 -10.74 -24.35
N ALA A 224 -6.63 -10.16 -24.10
CA ALA A 224 -6.49 -9.08 -23.14
C ALA A 224 -6.98 -7.75 -23.74
N VAL A 225 -7.60 -6.92 -22.91
CA VAL A 225 -8.02 -5.55 -23.25
C VAL A 225 -7.30 -4.58 -22.33
N ARG A 226 -6.94 -3.39 -22.83
CA ARG A 226 -6.45 -2.32 -21.96
C ARG A 226 -7.59 -1.71 -21.17
N VAL A 227 -7.35 -1.43 -19.90
CA VAL A 227 -8.37 -0.89 -18.99
C VAL A 227 -8.96 0.44 -19.50
N ASP A 228 -8.15 1.34 -20.06
CA ASP A 228 -8.64 2.59 -20.64
C ASP A 228 -9.55 2.40 -21.84
N ARG A 229 -9.20 1.49 -22.75
CA ARG A 229 -10.02 1.15 -23.92
C ARG A 229 -11.34 0.51 -23.52
N TRP A 230 -11.33 -0.37 -22.52
CA TRP A 230 -12.55 -0.95 -21.99
C TRP A 230 -13.45 0.13 -21.36
N ALA A 231 -12.90 1.01 -20.53
CA ALA A 231 -13.65 2.07 -19.86
C ALA A 231 -14.28 3.07 -20.84
N GLN A 232 -13.56 3.44 -21.91
CA GLN A 232 -14.05 4.35 -22.98
C GLN A 232 -15.27 3.80 -23.73
N GLN A 233 -15.44 2.48 -23.76
CA GLN A 233 -16.56 1.83 -24.46
C GLN A 233 -17.81 1.68 -23.58
N GLN A 234 -17.75 2.03 -22.29
CA GLN A 234 -18.89 1.85 -21.39
C GLN A 234 -19.93 2.98 -21.59
N PRO A 235 -21.22 2.64 -21.68
CA PRO A 235 -22.27 3.64 -21.84
C PRO A 235 -22.41 4.49 -20.57
N ALA A 236 -22.92 5.72 -20.71
CA ALA A 236 -23.10 6.64 -19.58
C ALA A 236 -23.92 6.02 -18.43
N VAL A 237 -24.94 5.21 -18.74
CA VAL A 237 -25.78 4.51 -17.74
C VAL A 237 -25.03 3.49 -16.89
N ALA A 238 -23.87 3.00 -17.35
CA ALA A 238 -23.04 2.07 -16.56
C ALA A 238 -22.27 2.77 -15.44
N TRP A 239 -22.07 4.09 -15.55
CA TRP A 239 -21.36 4.90 -14.57
C TRP A 239 -22.28 5.21 -13.40
N GLN A 240 -21.89 4.79 -12.20
CA GLN A 240 -22.68 4.98 -10.99
C GLN A 240 -22.14 6.17 -10.20
N PRO A 241 -22.98 7.16 -9.84
CA PRO A 241 -22.55 8.26 -9.00
C PRO A 241 -22.34 7.80 -7.56
N VAL A 242 -21.19 8.14 -6.98
CA VAL A 242 -20.80 7.81 -5.61
C VAL A 242 -20.28 9.06 -4.92
N THR A 243 -20.68 9.26 -3.66
CA THR A 243 -20.15 10.33 -2.81
C THR A 243 -19.06 9.76 -1.91
N LEU A 244 -17.82 10.18 -2.12
CA LEU A 244 -16.65 9.61 -1.43
C LEU A 244 -16.38 10.27 -0.08
N ARG A 245 -16.49 11.60 0.00
CA ARG A 245 -16.27 12.35 1.24
C ARG A 245 -16.90 13.74 1.20
N ASN A 246 -17.20 14.28 2.38
CA ASN A 246 -17.47 15.71 2.55
C ASN A 246 -16.12 16.45 2.62
N GLY A 247 -15.71 17.12 1.55
CA GLY A 247 -14.48 17.92 1.52
C GLY A 247 -14.72 19.37 1.94
N THR A 248 -13.63 20.11 2.19
CA THR A 248 -13.66 21.56 2.48
C THR A 248 -14.18 22.42 1.32
N LYS A 249 -14.20 21.88 0.09
CA LYS A 249 -14.81 22.51 -1.11
C LYS A 249 -16.20 21.94 -1.47
N GLY A 250 -16.81 21.14 -0.60
CA GLY A 250 -18.08 20.44 -0.86
C GLY A 250 -17.94 18.92 -0.96
N GLN A 251 -19.05 18.23 -1.23
CA GLN A 251 -19.07 16.78 -1.42
C GLN A 251 -18.23 16.40 -2.66
N LEU A 252 -17.19 15.58 -2.47
CA LEU A 252 -16.50 14.96 -3.60
C LEU A 252 -17.42 13.87 -4.17
N ARG A 253 -18.07 14.19 -5.28
CA ARG A 253 -18.92 13.28 -6.05
C ARG A 253 -18.14 12.81 -7.27
N VAL A 254 -18.12 11.50 -7.46
CA VAL A 254 -17.45 10.86 -8.58
C VAL A 254 -18.41 9.91 -9.26
N GLU A 255 -18.08 9.52 -10.47
CA GLU A 255 -18.70 8.40 -11.14
C GLU A 255 -17.75 7.21 -11.15
N ILE A 256 -18.31 6.02 -10.90
CA ILE A 256 -17.55 4.77 -10.82
C ILE A 256 -18.09 3.76 -11.84
N LEU A 257 -17.18 3.09 -12.55
CA LEU A 257 -17.43 1.78 -13.13
C LEU A 257 -16.84 0.70 -12.24
N HIS A 258 -17.56 -0.40 -12.12
CA HIS A 258 -17.11 -1.59 -11.45
C HIS A 258 -17.27 -2.79 -12.37
N ARG A 259 -16.24 -3.66 -12.40
CA ARG A 259 -16.31 -4.92 -13.14
C ARG A 259 -15.42 -5.98 -12.51
N ARG A 260 -15.89 -7.23 -12.47
CA ARG A 260 -15.02 -8.40 -12.23
C ARG A 260 -14.16 -8.66 -13.46
N VAL A 261 -12.86 -8.73 -13.26
CA VAL A 261 -11.86 -8.95 -14.31
C VAL A 261 -10.86 -10.02 -13.87
N TRP A 262 -10.14 -10.57 -14.82
CA TRP A 262 -9.05 -11.51 -14.59
C TRP A 262 -7.72 -10.84 -14.89
N LEU A 263 -6.76 -11.01 -13.98
CA LEU A 263 -5.38 -10.57 -14.14
C LEU A 263 -4.48 -11.78 -14.33
N TRP A 264 -3.64 -11.70 -15.36
CA TRP A 264 -2.62 -12.71 -15.65
C TRP A 264 -1.36 -12.03 -16.17
N ASP A 265 -0.22 -12.39 -15.58
CA ASP A 265 1.08 -11.76 -15.85
C ASP A 265 1.86 -12.43 -17.01
N GLY A 266 1.26 -13.44 -17.64
CA GLY A 266 1.90 -14.19 -18.72
C GLY A 266 2.82 -15.32 -18.24
N GLN A 267 2.94 -15.54 -16.93
CA GLN A 267 3.84 -16.53 -16.33
C GLN A 267 3.12 -17.51 -15.41
N GLU A 268 2.16 -17.03 -14.61
CA GLU A 268 1.46 -17.88 -13.64
C GLU A 268 0.59 -18.95 -14.33
N PRO A 269 0.43 -20.14 -13.73
CA PRO A 269 -0.41 -21.20 -14.29
C PRO A 269 -1.91 -20.85 -14.27
N GLN A 270 -2.32 -19.90 -13.43
CA GLN A 270 -3.70 -19.48 -13.27
C GLN A 270 -3.79 -17.96 -13.22
N ALA A 271 -4.89 -17.43 -13.77
CA ALA A 271 -5.24 -16.02 -13.63
C ALA A 271 -5.97 -15.79 -12.30
N ARG A 272 -5.96 -14.54 -11.81
CA ARG A 272 -6.62 -14.16 -10.56
C ARG A 272 -7.84 -13.30 -10.84
N PRO A 273 -9.02 -13.64 -10.27
CA PRO A 273 -10.22 -12.85 -10.46
C PRO A 273 -10.28 -11.72 -9.43
N TRP A 274 -10.26 -10.48 -9.89
CA TRP A 274 -10.25 -9.27 -9.05
C TRP A 274 -11.33 -8.28 -9.50
N HIS A 275 -11.52 -7.24 -8.67
CA HIS A 275 -12.35 -6.10 -9.00
C HIS A 275 -11.52 -5.05 -9.74
N LEU A 276 -12.06 -4.56 -10.85
CA LEU A 276 -11.65 -3.33 -11.48
C LEU A 276 -12.61 -2.22 -11.04
N ILE A 277 -12.04 -1.12 -10.55
CA ILE A 277 -12.75 0.10 -10.19
C ILE A 277 -12.19 1.22 -11.08
N VAL A 278 -13.06 1.90 -11.82
CA VAL A 278 -12.67 3.05 -12.64
C VAL A 278 -13.39 4.27 -12.12
N ARG A 279 -12.67 5.33 -11.81
CA ARG A 279 -13.20 6.55 -11.20
C ARG A 279 -12.93 7.75 -12.09
N ARG A 280 -13.95 8.58 -12.32
CA ARG A 280 -13.81 9.91 -12.94
C ARG A 280 -14.55 10.97 -12.10
N GLU A 281 -14.08 12.20 -12.14
CA GLU A 281 -14.80 13.30 -11.49
C GLU A 281 -16.02 13.72 -12.33
N ILE A 282 -17.10 14.13 -11.66
CA ILE A 282 -18.33 14.55 -12.34
C ILE A 282 -18.11 15.89 -13.06
N ASP A 283 -17.44 16.82 -12.38
CA ASP A 283 -17.25 18.18 -12.86
C ASP A 283 -16.07 18.32 -13.85
N ASP A 284 -15.11 17.38 -13.81
CA ASP A 284 -13.98 17.29 -14.75
C ASP A 284 -13.65 15.82 -15.07
N PRO A 285 -14.34 15.20 -16.05
CA PRO A 285 -14.15 13.79 -16.37
C PRO A 285 -12.86 13.51 -17.16
N THR A 286 -11.93 14.46 -17.26
CA THR A 286 -10.68 14.27 -18.03
C THR A 286 -9.67 13.40 -17.30
N GLU A 287 -9.64 13.44 -15.97
CA GLU A 287 -8.78 12.58 -15.16
C GLU A 287 -9.54 11.30 -14.74
N ILE A 288 -9.14 10.18 -15.34
CA ILE A 288 -9.68 8.86 -15.01
C ILE A 288 -8.63 8.08 -14.22
N LYS A 289 -9.02 7.59 -13.04
CA LYS A 289 -8.21 6.67 -12.24
C LYS A 289 -8.71 5.24 -12.40
N TYR A 290 -7.77 4.31 -12.44
CA TYR A 290 -8.03 2.88 -12.57
C TYR A 290 -7.42 2.20 -11.35
N SER A 291 -8.20 1.38 -10.66
CA SER A 291 -7.73 0.68 -9.46
C SER A 291 -8.16 -0.79 -9.50
N LEU A 292 -7.32 -1.66 -8.94
CA LEU A 292 -7.59 -3.08 -8.74
C LEU A 292 -7.80 -3.37 -7.26
N SER A 293 -8.67 -4.34 -6.98
CA SER A 293 -8.87 -4.85 -5.62
C SER A 293 -9.14 -6.34 -5.62
N ASN A 294 -8.53 -7.08 -4.70
CA ASN A 294 -8.82 -8.48 -4.41
C ASN A 294 -9.86 -8.68 -3.30
N ALA A 295 -10.56 -7.63 -2.88
CA ALA A 295 -11.63 -7.74 -1.88
C ALA A 295 -12.63 -8.85 -2.26
N GLN A 296 -13.04 -9.63 -1.27
CA GLN A 296 -14.08 -10.64 -1.46
C GLN A 296 -15.46 -9.98 -1.39
N GLU A 297 -16.45 -10.58 -2.05
CA GLU A 297 -17.82 -10.14 -1.86
C GLU A 297 -18.23 -10.38 -0.40
N PRO A 298 -18.96 -9.44 0.22
CA PRO A 298 -19.51 -9.70 1.55
C PRO A 298 -20.39 -10.94 1.49
N GLU A 299 -20.11 -11.93 2.35
CA GLU A 299 -21.01 -13.08 2.52
C GLU A 299 -22.40 -12.56 2.86
N VAL A 300 -23.35 -12.71 1.92
CA VAL A 300 -24.76 -12.50 2.21
C VAL A 300 -25.17 -13.62 3.16
N ARG A 301 -25.09 -13.35 4.47
CA ARG A 301 -25.70 -14.22 5.48
C ARG A 301 -27.21 -14.17 5.30
N VAL A 302 -27.73 -15.05 4.45
CA VAL A 302 -29.16 -15.34 4.36
C VAL A 302 -29.56 -15.89 5.72
N HIS A 303 -30.12 -15.04 6.57
CA HIS A 303 -30.80 -15.51 7.77
C HIS A 303 -32.02 -16.29 7.28
N SER A 304 -32.00 -17.60 7.47
CA SER A 304 -33.18 -18.42 7.23
C SER A 304 -34.29 -17.91 8.16
N PRO A 305 -35.54 -17.75 7.69
CA PRO A 305 -36.66 -17.28 8.51
C PRO A 305 -36.92 -18.13 9.78
N GLU A 306 -36.30 -19.29 9.90
CA GLU A 306 -36.46 -20.22 11.03
C GLU A 306 -35.76 -19.76 12.33
N ASP A 307 -34.80 -18.83 12.27
CA ASP A 307 -34.13 -18.32 13.48
C ASP A 307 -34.97 -17.28 14.25
N ALA A 308 -36.08 -16.80 13.67
CA ALA A 308 -37.00 -15.86 14.31
C ALA A 308 -38.05 -16.52 15.23
N ALA A 309 -38.15 -17.86 15.23
CA ALA A 309 -39.25 -18.58 15.87
C ALA A 309 -38.89 -19.29 17.19
N ARG A 310 -37.72 -19.03 17.80
CA ARG A 310 -37.43 -19.52 19.17
C ARG A 310 -37.91 -18.50 20.21
N PRO A 311 -38.96 -18.79 21.00
CA PRO A 311 -39.34 -17.90 22.09
C PRO A 311 -38.22 -17.85 23.14
N ARG A 312 -37.79 -16.63 23.47
CA ARG A 312 -36.89 -16.37 24.59
C ARG A 312 -37.57 -16.89 25.86
N ARG A 313 -37.04 -17.96 26.46
CA ARG A 313 -37.40 -18.36 27.83
C ARG A 313 -36.96 -17.25 28.77
N GLY A 314 -37.91 -16.50 29.31
CA GLY A 314 -37.66 -15.54 30.39
C GLY A 314 -37.22 -16.26 31.67
N PRO A 315 -36.45 -15.59 32.55
CA PRO A 315 -36.04 -16.16 33.82
C PRO A 315 -37.26 -16.34 34.73
N ALA A 316 -37.46 -17.55 35.24
CA ALA A 316 -38.43 -17.82 36.29
C ALA A 316 -37.99 -17.13 37.58
N SER A 317 -38.77 -16.15 38.02
CA SER A 317 -38.73 -15.58 39.36
C SER A 317 -39.27 -16.61 40.36
N GLY A 318 -38.41 -17.03 41.29
CA GLY A 318 -38.78 -17.85 42.45
C GLY A 318 -38.33 -17.16 43.74
N ILE A 319 -39.27 -16.49 44.40
CA ILE A 319 -39.19 -16.06 45.80
C ILE A 319 -39.82 -17.19 46.63
N GLY A 320 -39.20 -17.60 47.74
CA GLY A 320 -39.84 -18.49 48.72
C GLY A 320 -38.93 -19.12 49.78
N LEU A 321 -38.68 -18.36 50.86
CA LEU A 321 -38.63 -18.76 52.27
C LEU A 321 -38.07 -20.15 52.67
N HIS A 322 -36.93 -20.16 53.38
CA HIS A 322 -36.82 -20.52 54.80
C HIS A 322 -35.48 -20.05 55.38
#